data_AF-A0A978UZ97-F1
#
_entry.id   AF-A0A978UZ97-F1
#
_cell.length_a   1.000
_cell.length_b   1.000
_cell.length_c   1.000
_cell.angle_alpha   90.00
_cell.angle_beta   90.00
_cell.angle_gamma   90.00
#
_symmetry.space_group_name_H-M   'P 1'
#
loop_
_entity.id
_entity.type
_entity.pdbx_description
1 polymer ?
#
loop_
_entity_poly.entity_id
_entity_poly.type
_entity_poly.pdbx_seq_one_letter_code
_entity_poly.pdbx_strand_id
1 'polypeptide(L)'
;MSVSKDYIVPDLYCNESAEDVVHSSDANISVQHFHENLDLSSDEESSIDVAFDSEVDQFLDYSELKRRFCSSSGSVTSRIEVVNWMLKVHSYYNFRPETAYLSVNYLDRFLLSHSLPQGKGWSLQLLSVACLALAAKMEEISVPFLLDLQIMEPRFMFKPKTVQRMELMVLSTLKWRLRPITPFDFLHYFIAKLEGFGNFRSESYNNVISQASDIILRTCRVMDFLDYPPSAIAAASVLCLTDQYVDQISGGFHQRVSRVRKAEKMLQPHEAEN
;
A
#
# COMPACT_ATOMS: atom_id res chain seq x y z
N MET A 1 5.75 50.86 -29.34
CA MET A 1 6.88 50.17 -28.71
C MET A 1 6.35 49.53 -27.42
N SER A 2 5.56 48.45 -27.46
CA SER A 2 5.94 47.03 -27.63
C SER A 2 7.19 46.63 -26.84
N VAL A 3 7.02 45.85 -25.77
CA VAL A 3 7.66 44.53 -25.57
C VAL A 3 6.81 43.72 -24.58
N SER A 4 6.06 42.74 -25.09
CA SER A 4 5.57 41.58 -24.31
C SER A 4 6.77 40.71 -23.93
N LYS A 5 6.81 40.23 -22.68
CA LYS A 5 7.77 39.18 -22.29
C LYS A 5 7.09 37.82 -22.50
N ASP A 6 7.38 37.21 -23.64
CA ASP A 6 7.07 35.82 -23.90
C ASP A 6 8.00 34.95 -23.04
N TYR A 7 7.42 34.25 -22.08
CA TYR A 7 8.09 33.17 -21.35
C TYR A 7 8.07 31.93 -22.23
N ILE A 8 9.23 31.60 -22.81
CA ILE A 8 9.45 30.36 -23.56
C ILE A 8 9.60 29.23 -22.54
N VAL A 9 8.65 28.30 -22.52
CA VAL A 9 8.78 27.02 -21.80
C VAL A 9 9.63 26.09 -22.67
N PRO A 10 10.70 25.45 -22.15
CA PRO A 10 11.42 24.44 -22.91
C PRO A 10 10.51 23.26 -23.23
N ASP A 11 10.49 22.90 -24.52
CA ASP A 11 9.71 21.81 -25.09
C ASP A 11 10.13 20.48 -24.43
N LEU A 12 9.21 19.85 -23.69
CA LEU A 12 9.41 18.59 -22.96
C LEU A 12 9.09 17.35 -23.81
N TYR A 13 8.97 17.52 -25.13
CA TYR A 13 8.78 16.40 -26.04
C TYR A 13 10.11 15.72 -26.37
N CYS A 14 10.22 14.43 -26.07
CA CYS A 14 11.29 13.58 -26.57
C CYS A 14 11.25 13.59 -28.11
N ASN A 15 12.33 14.08 -28.72
CA ASN A 15 12.50 14.19 -30.18
C ASN A 15 13.22 12.96 -30.77
N GLU A 16 13.12 11.79 -30.14
CA GLU A 16 13.74 10.57 -30.69
C GLU A 16 12.87 10.00 -31.82
N SER A 17 13.50 9.80 -32.98
CA SER A 17 12.90 9.19 -34.17
C SER A 17 12.57 7.73 -33.90
N ALA A 18 11.44 7.24 -34.41
CA ALA A 18 10.95 5.86 -34.25
C ALA A 18 11.84 4.76 -34.88
N GLU A 19 13.02 5.13 -35.37
CA GLU A 19 13.98 4.24 -36.06
C GLU A 19 15.02 3.62 -35.10
N ASP A 20 15.13 4.10 -33.86
CA ASP A 20 16.08 3.58 -32.84
C ASP A 20 15.49 2.53 -31.87
N VAL A 21 14.32 1.96 -32.19
CA VAL A 21 13.71 0.90 -31.38
C VAL A 21 14.36 -0.44 -31.71
N VAL A 22 15.29 -0.88 -30.87
CA VAL A 22 15.93 -2.20 -30.96
C VAL A 22 14.89 -3.29 -30.67
N HIS A 23 14.61 -4.14 -31.66
CA HIS A 23 13.79 -5.33 -31.49
C HIS A 23 14.49 -6.37 -30.61
N SER A 24 13.88 -6.75 -29.48
CA SER A 24 14.39 -7.83 -28.64
C SER A 24 14.16 -9.19 -29.32
N SER A 25 15.22 -9.75 -29.89
CA SER A 25 15.25 -11.17 -30.27
C SER A 25 15.63 -12.04 -29.06
N ASP A 26 14.72 -12.95 -28.73
CA ASP A 26 14.82 -14.17 -27.91
C ASP A 26 16.12 -14.45 -27.14
N ALA A 27 16.01 -14.43 -25.81
CA ALA A 27 16.91 -15.17 -24.92
C ALA A 27 16.07 -16.08 -24.01
N ASN A 28 16.10 -17.38 -24.31
CA ASN A 28 15.63 -18.46 -23.44
C ASN A 28 16.37 -18.39 -22.09
N ILE A 29 15.67 -18.08 -21.01
CA ILE A 29 16.18 -18.23 -19.65
C ILE A 29 15.53 -19.47 -19.04
N SER A 30 16.32 -20.52 -18.90
CA SER A 30 15.97 -21.73 -18.15
C SER A 30 15.86 -21.41 -16.66
N VAL A 31 14.65 -21.55 -16.11
CA VAL A 31 14.37 -21.38 -14.68
C VAL A 31 14.85 -22.63 -13.93
N GLN A 32 15.99 -22.53 -13.24
CA GLN A 32 16.41 -23.55 -12.28
C GLN A 32 15.67 -23.31 -10.95
N HIS A 33 14.97 -24.34 -10.48
CA HIS A 33 14.41 -24.42 -9.12
C HIS A 33 15.55 -24.32 -8.09
N PHE A 34 15.58 -23.23 -7.33
CA PHE A 34 16.37 -23.13 -6.11
C PHE A 34 15.46 -23.36 -4.90
N HIS A 35 15.57 -24.57 -4.33
CA HIS A 35 15.24 -24.81 -2.93
C HIS A 35 16.47 -24.39 -2.13
N GLU A 36 16.41 -23.24 -1.44
CA GLU A 36 17.47 -22.80 -0.55
C GLU A 36 16.96 -22.83 0.90
N ASN A 37 17.74 -23.51 1.75
CA ASN A 37 17.53 -23.60 3.17
C ASN A 37 17.81 -22.24 3.82
N LEU A 38 16.90 -21.75 4.66
CA LEU A 38 17.00 -20.48 5.37
C LEU A 38 18.06 -20.53 6.47
N ASP A 39 19.26 -20.07 6.14
CA ASP A 39 20.20 -19.50 7.09
C ASP A 39 20.25 -18.00 6.77
N LEU A 40 19.70 -17.15 7.66
CA LEU A 40 19.64 -15.71 7.43
C LEU A 40 21.06 -15.15 7.38
N SER A 41 21.52 -14.78 6.18
CA SER A 41 22.84 -14.17 6.00
C SER A 41 22.91 -12.79 6.65
N SER A 42 24.10 -12.40 7.12
CA SER A 42 24.40 -11.10 7.76
C SER A 42 23.96 -9.87 6.95
N ASP A 43 23.74 -10.02 5.64
CA ASP A 43 23.37 -8.93 4.74
C ASP A 43 21.89 -8.53 4.91
N GLU A 44 20.98 -9.47 5.25
CA GLU A 44 19.56 -9.15 5.45
C GLU A 44 19.28 -8.45 6.80
N GLU A 45 20.09 -8.72 7.83
CA GLU A 45 19.97 -8.05 9.14
C GLU A 45 20.36 -6.57 9.06
N SER A 46 21.30 -6.21 8.17
CA SER A 46 21.61 -4.81 7.88
C SER A 46 20.49 -4.07 7.11
N SER A 47 19.71 -4.82 6.31
CA SER A 47 18.60 -4.29 5.52
C SER A 47 17.40 -3.95 6.40
N ILE A 48 17.11 -4.76 7.41
CA ILE A 48 15.97 -4.55 8.31
C ILE A 48 16.17 -3.34 9.24
N ASP A 49 17.40 -3.09 9.70
CA ASP A 49 17.70 -1.92 10.54
C ASP A 49 17.44 -0.61 9.79
N VAL A 50 17.81 -0.55 8.50
CA VAL A 50 17.52 0.61 7.62
C VAL A 50 16.00 0.79 7.46
N ALA A 51 15.23 -0.30 7.38
CA ALA A 51 13.77 -0.24 7.30
C ALA A 51 13.15 0.31 8.60
N PHE A 52 13.67 -0.10 9.77
CA PHE A 52 13.24 0.45 11.07
C PHE A 52 13.57 1.94 11.21
N ASP A 53 14.77 2.37 10.81
CA ASP A 53 15.15 3.79 10.85
C ASP A 53 14.27 4.62 9.90
N SER A 54 14.07 4.12 8.67
CA SER A 54 13.22 4.77 7.67
C SER A 54 11.75 4.85 8.09
N GLU A 55 11.26 3.86 8.84
CA GLU A 55 9.91 3.84 9.39
C GLU A 55 9.68 5.01 10.36
N VAL A 56 10.64 5.29 11.25
CA VAL A 56 10.53 6.35 12.25
C VAL A 56 10.35 7.71 11.57
N ASP A 57 11.17 8.00 10.56
CA ASP A 57 11.11 9.26 9.81
C ASP A 57 9.76 9.44 9.09
N GLN A 58 9.23 8.38 8.49
CA GLN A 58 7.96 8.43 7.77
C GLN A 58 6.76 8.51 8.72
N PHE A 59 6.78 7.78 9.82
CA PHE A 59 5.68 7.73 10.79
C PHE A 59 5.41 9.09 11.44
N LEU A 60 6.47 9.88 11.70
CA LEU A 60 6.33 11.24 12.21
C LEU A 60 5.55 12.16 11.26
N ASP A 61 5.84 12.11 9.95
CA ASP A 61 5.14 12.89 8.92
C ASP A 61 3.63 12.53 8.87
N TYR A 62 3.32 11.24 8.97
CA TYR A 62 1.94 10.74 9.00
C TYR A 62 1.15 11.21 10.21
N SER A 63 1.75 11.16 11.40
CA SER A 63 1.06 11.53 12.65
C SER A 63 0.69 13.03 12.68
N GLU A 64 1.56 13.88 12.15
CA GLU A 64 1.34 15.32 12.01
C GLU A 64 0.19 15.63 11.03
N LEU A 65 0.18 14.93 9.90
CA LEU A 65 -0.85 15.04 8.87
C LEU A 65 -2.22 14.57 9.39
N LYS A 66 -2.28 13.45 10.12
CA LYS A 66 -3.53 12.93 10.72
C LYS A 66 -4.14 13.91 11.72
N ARG A 67 -3.33 14.52 12.58
CA ARG A 67 -3.81 15.49 13.58
C ARG A 67 -4.55 16.67 12.95
N ARG A 68 -4.17 17.08 11.74
CA ARG A 68 -4.81 18.17 10.99
C ARG A 68 -6.13 17.76 10.32
N PHE A 69 -6.28 16.48 9.98
CA PHE A 69 -7.41 15.97 9.20
C PHE A 69 -8.65 15.59 10.04
N CYS A 70 -8.47 15.07 11.26
CA CYS A 70 -9.56 14.55 12.10
C CYS A 70 -10.59 15.58 12.59
N SER A 71 -10.52 16.85 12.17
CA SER A 71 -11.53 17.87 12.46
C SER A 71 -12.76 17.83 11.55
N SER A 72 -12.80 16.98 10.51
CA SER A 72 -13.92 16.87 9.56
C SER A 72 -14.57 15.48 9.57
N SER A 73 -15.68 15.33 10.32
CA SER A 73 -16.37 14.05 10.58
C SER A 73 -17.03 13.42 9.33
N GLY A 74 -17.30 14.21 8.28
CA GLY A 74 -17.98 13.72 7.06
C GLY A 74 -17.15 12.80 6.15
N SER A 75 -15.86 12.60 6.43
CA SER A 75 -14.91 11.97 5.48
C SER A 75 -14.75 10.45 5.61
N VAL A 76 -15.15 9.84 6.73
CA VAL A 76 -14.76 8.45 7.06
C VAL A 76 -15.52 7.42 6.24
N THR A 77 -16.85 7.57 6.11
CA THR A 77 -17.69 6.61 5.38
C THR A 77 -17.33 6.56 3.89
N SER A 78 -17.12 7.73 3.26
CA SER A 78 -16.75 7.81 1.84
C SER A 78 -15.38 7.18 1.56
N ARG A 79 -14.42 7.27 2.51
CA ARG A 79 -13.13 6.58 2.42
C ARG A 79 -13.32 5.06 2.38
N ILE A 80 -14.12 4.50 3.29
CA ILE A 80 -14.34 3.05 3.37
C ILE A 80 -14.89 2.51 2.04
N GLU A 81 -15.83 3.24 1.42
CA GLU A 81 -16.40 2.86 0.12
C GLU A 81 -15.34 2.78 -0.99
N VAL A 82 -14.46 3.78 -1.10
CA VAL A 82 -13.41 3.76 -2.14
C VAL A 82 -12.31 2.76 -1.84
N VAL A 83 -11.91 2.56 -0.57
CA VAL A 83 -10.95 1.52 -0.19
C VAL A 83 -11.50 0.13 -0.53
N ASN A 84 -12.77 -0.13 -0.23
CA ASN A 84 -13.42 -1.39 -0.63
C ASN A 84 -13.44 -1.57 -2.15
N TRP A 85 -13.69 -0.50 -2.92
CA TRP A 85 -13.61 -0.55 -4.38
C TRP A 85 -12.18 -0.89 -4.85
N MET A 86 -11.15 -0.24 -4.30
CA MET A 86 -9.75 -0.51 -4.65
C MET A 86 -9.36 -1.96 -4.36
N LEU A 87 -9.77 -2.51 -3.21
CA LEU A 87 -9.53 -3.91 -2.85
C LEU A 87 -10.24 -4.89 -3.80
N LYS A 88 -11.47 -4.57 -4.25
CA LYS A 88 -12.17 -5.36 -5.28
C LYS A 88 -11.42 -5.38 -6.60
N VAL A 89 -10.90 -4.22 -7.05
CA VAL A 89 -10.12 -4.13 -8.29
C VAL A 89 -8.81 -4.89 -8.17
N HIS A 90 -8.11 -4.76 -7.04
CA HIS A 90 -6.93 -5.57 -6.71
C HIS A 90 -7.23 -7.08 -6.85
N SER A 91 -8.31 -7.56 -6.23
CA SER A 91 -8.69 -8.98 -6.31
C SER A 91 -9.07 -9.41 -7.73
N TYR A 92 -9.69 -8.53 -8.52
CA TYR A 92 -10.05 -8.84 -9.91
C TYR A 92 -8.82 -9.02 -10.80
N TYR A 93 -7.84 -8.14 -10.70
CA TYR A 93 -6.61 -8.22 -11.49
C TYR A 93 -5.55 -9.15 -10.90
N ASN A 94 -5.81 -9.69 -9.70
CA ASN A 94 -4.83 -10.45 -8.93
C ASN A 94 -3.50 -9.70 -8.78
N PHE A 95 -3.61 -8.40 -8.46
CA PHE A 95 -2.45 -7.58 -8.14
C PHE A 95 -1.77 -8.09 -6.87
N ARG A 96 -0.50 -7.71 -6.71
CA ARG A 96 0.24 -7.92 -5.49
C ARG A 96 -0.42 -7.18 -4.31
N PRO A 97 -0.40 -7.73 -3.09
CA PRO A 97 -0.98 -7.05 -1.92
C PRO A 97 -0.30 -5.71 -1.64
N GLU A 98 0.98 -5.56 -1.97
CA GLU A 98 1.73 -4.30 -1.91
C GLU A 98 1.07 -3.21 -2.77
N THR A 99 0.61 -3.55 -3.98
CA THR A 99 -0.11 -2.63 -4.87
C THR A 99 -1.38 -2.09 -4.22
N ALA A 100 -2.19 -2.97 -3.62
CA ALA A 100 -3.39 -2.55 -2.90
C ALA A 100 -3.05 -1.67 -1.71
N TYR A 101 -2.06 -2.05 -0.90
CA TYR A 101 -1.64 -1.27 0.26
C TYR A 101 -1.12 0.11 -0.13
N LEU A 102 -0.21 0.20 -1.11
CA LEU A 102 0.32 1.47 -1.62
C LEU A 102 -0.78 2.36 -2.17
N SER A 103 -1.76 1.79 -2.85
CA SER A 103 -2.87 2.57 -3.38
C SER A 103 -3.65 3.27 -2.26
N VAL A 104 -3.93 2.58 -1.14
CA VAL A 104 -4.60 3.17 0.04
C VAL A 104 -3.67 4.14 0.76
N ASN A 105 -2.39 3.82 0.85
CA ASN A 105 -1.36 4.69 1.41
C ASN A 105 -1.33 6.06 0.70
N TYR A 106 -1.35 6.07 -0.63
CA TYR A 106 -1.36 7.29 -1.43
C TYR A 106 -2.66 8.08 -1.24
N LEU A 107 -3.81 7.37 -1.21
CA LEU A 107 -5.13 7.95 -0.96
C LEU A 107 -5.13 8.69 0.37
N ASP A 108 -4.69 8.03 1.45
CA ASP A 108 -4.69 8.60 2.79
C ASP A 108 -3.76 9.81 2.88
N ARG A 109 -2.51 9.70 2.43
CA ARG A 109 -1.57 10.84 2.42
C ARG A 109 -2.10 12.05 1.66
N PHE A 110 -2.79 11.81 0.55
CA PHE A 110 -3.41 12.87 -0.23
C PHE A 110 -4.52 13.56 0.56
N LEU A 111 -5.44 12.77 1.14
CA LEU A 111 -6.56 13.28 1.91
C LEU A 111 -6.11 14.04 3.16
N LEU A 112 -5.05 13.59 3.82
CA LEU A 112 -4.50 14.30 4.98
C LEU A 112 -3.93 15.68 4.62
N SER A 113 -3.55 15.91 3.37
CA SER A 113 -2.95 17.17 2.89
C SER A 113 -3.93 18.07 2.15
N HIS A 114 -5.04 17.53 1.63
CA HIS A 114 -5.96 18.24 0.74
C HIS A 114 -7.42 17.98 1.08
N SER A 115 -8.22 19.06 1.08
CA SER A 115 -9.68 18.95 1.09
C SER A 115 -10.20 18.73 -0.33
N LEU A 116 -10.94 17.65 -0.57
CA LEU A 116 -11.63 17.43 -1.84
C LEU A 116 -12.94 18.25 -1.90
N PRO A 117 -13.40 18.63 -3.11
CA PRO A 117 -14.71 19.24 -3.30
C PRO A 117 -15.81 18.35 -2.71
N GLN A 118 -16.63 18.93 -1.82
CA GLN A 118 -17.71 18.21 -1.15
C GLN A 118 -18.97 18.08 -2.03
N GLY A 119 -19.78 17.07 -1.76
CA GLY A 119 -21.18 17.00 -2.24
C GLY A 119 -21.48 16.13 -3.46
N LYS A 120 -20.49 15.53 -4.13
CA LYS A 120 -20.76 14.67 -5.30
C LYS A 120 -19.97 13.36 -5.39
N GLY A 121 -19.04 13.07 -4.49
CA GLY A 121 -18.30 11.79 -4.41
C GLY A 121 -17.33 11.47 -5.57
N TRP A 122 -17.50 12.07 -6.75
CA TRP A 122 -16.66 11.81 -7.92
C TRP A 122 -15.19 12.17 -7.70
N SER A 123 -14.91 13.20 -6.89
CA SER A 123 -13.54 13.66 -6.60
C SER A 123 -12.75 12.58 -5.86
N LEU A 124 -13.40 11.90 -4.91
CA LEU A 124 -12.80 10.81 -4.15
C LEU A 124 -12.62 9.55 -5.01
N GLN A 125 -13.59 9.23 -5.88
CA GLN A 125 -13.44 8.12 -6.83
C GLN A 125 -12.33 8.39 -7.85
N LEU A 126 -12.21 9.63 -8.35
CA LEU A 126 -11.13 10.01 -9.26
C LEU A 126 -9.76 9.87 -8.58
N LEU A 127 -9.67 10.31 -7.32
CA LEU A 127 -8.47 10.14 -6.50
C LEU A 127 -8.12 8.66 -6.33
N SER A 128 -9.09 7.81 -5.98
CA SER A 128 -8.84 6.37 -5.78
C SER A 128 -8.36 5.68 -7.06
N VAL A 129 -8.96 6.01 -8.22
CA VAL A 129 -8.50 5.49 -9.53
C VAL A 129 -7.06 5.91 -9.82
N ALA A 130 -6.71 7.18 -9.56
CA ALA A 130 -5.36 7.68 -9.78
C ALA A 130 -4.34 7.04 -8.81
N CYS A 131 -4.68 6.88 -7.54
CA CYS A 131 -3.82 6.22 -6.55
C CYS A 131 -3.59 4.74 -6.90
N LEU A 132 -4.62 4.03 -7.34
CA LEU A 132 -4.48 2.63 -7.77
C LEU A 132 -3.63 2.50 -9.03
N ALA A 133 -3.82 3.39 -10.02
CA ALA A 133 -3.01 3.40 -11.23
C ALA A 133 -1.53 3.68 -10.94
N LEU A 134 -1.24 4.63 -10.03
CA LEU A 134 0.13 4.91 -9.58
C LEU A 134 0.75 3.71 -8.84
N ALA A 135 0.00 3.07 -7.94
CA ALA A 135 0.49 1.91 -7.22
C ALA A 135 0.79 0.74 -8.18
N ALA A 136 -0.11 0.47 -9.12
CA ALA A 136 0.12 -0.56 -10.13
C ALA A 136 1.37 -0.28 -10.97
N LYS A 137 1.60 0.98 -11.36
CA LYS A 137 2.84 1.39 -12.08
C LYS A 137 4.11 1.23 -11.25
N MET A 138 4.02 1.21 -9.93
CA MET A 138 5.19 1.06 -9.06
C MET A 138 5.54 -0.39 -8.78
N GLU A 139 4.54 -1.27 -8.71
CA GLU A 139 4.68 -2.62 -8.17
C GLU A 139 4.39 -3.75 -9.16
N GLU A 140 3.64 -3.49 -10.24
CA GLU A 140 3.22 -4.51 -11.20
C GLU A 140 4.08 -4.49 -12.46
N ILE A 141 4.35 -5.68 -13.00
CA ILE A 141 5.08 -5.84 -14.28
C ILE A 141 4.20 -5.38 -15.45
N SER A 142 2.89 -5.63 -15.36
CA SER A 142 1.92 -5.30 -16.40
C SER A 142 0.76 -4.53 -15.80
N VAL A 143 0.59 -3.29 -16.27
CA VAL A 143 -0.45 -2.39 -15.78
C VAL A 143 -1.57 -2.31 -16.82
N PRO A 144 -2.83 -2.61 -16.47
CA PRO A 144 -3.97 -2.44 -17.37
C PRO A 144 -4.15 -0.98 -17.81
N PHE A 145 -4.87 -0.76 -18.91
CA PHE A 145 -5.17 0.61 -19.33
C PHE A 145 -6.05 1.33 -18.30
N LEU A 146 -5.95 2.66 -18.25
CA LEU A 146 -6.69 3.49 -17.29
C LEU A 146 -8.21 3.33 -17.39
N LEU A 147 -8.74 2.97 -18.56
CA LEU A 147 -10.17 2.68 -18.71
C LEU A 147 -10.54 1.34 -18.07
N ASP A 148 -9.67 0.35 -18.18
CA ASP A 148 -9.88 -1.00 -17.64
C ASP A 148 -9.72 -1.02 -16.11
N LEU A 149 -8.84 -0.19 -15.55
CA LEU A 149 -8.72 -0.04 -14.09
C LEU A 149 -9.99 0.49 -13.39
N GLN A 150 -10.94 1.04 -14.15
CA GLN A 150 -12.17 1.64 -13.62
C GLN A 150 -13.36 0.66 -13.57
N ILE A 151 -13.10 -0.64 -13.49
CA ILE A 151 -14.11 -1.70 -13.39
C ILE A 151 -14.75 -1.79 -11.98
N MET A 152 -15.52 -2.85 -11.73
CA MET A 152 -16.17 -3.16 -10.46
C MET A 152 -17.23 -2.14 -10.05
N GLU A 153 -18.21 -1.94 -10.94
CA GLU A 153 -19.37 -1.06 -10.74
C GLU A 153 -18.98 0.38 -10.37
N PRO A 154 -18.21 1.07 -11.23
CA PRO A 154 -17.80 2.44 -10.94
C PRO A 154 -19.02 3.35 -10.88
N ARG A 155 -19.15 4.13 -9.80
CA ARG A 155 -20.14 5.22 -9.74
C ARG A 155 -19.89 6.30 -10.80
N PHE A 156 -18.63 6.44 -11.22
CA PHE A 156 -18.18 7.43 -12.20
C PHE A 156 -17.10 6.83 -13.10
N MET A 157 -17.16 7.16 -14.40
CA MET A 157 -16.14 6.78 -15.36
C MET A 157 -15.41 8.03 -15.86
N PHE A 158 -14.09 8.01 -15.78
CA PHE A 158 -13.23 9.15 -16.10
C PHE A 158 -12.42 8.89 -17.36
N LYS A 159 -12.25 9.95 -18.15
CA LYS A 159 -11.36 9.92 -19.31
C LYS A 159 -9.90 9.76 -18.83
N PRO A 160 -9.04 9.04 -19.57
CA PRO A 160 -7.63 8.86 -19.21
C PRO A 160 -6.89 10.16 -18.89
N LYS A 161 -7.11 11.21 -19.68
CA LYS A 161 -6.52 12.55 -19.44
C LYS A 161 -6.91 13.16 -18.09
N THR A 162 -8.10 12.87 -17.59
CA THR A 162 -8.55 13.35 -16.27
C THR A 162 -7.85 12.59 -15.16
N VAL A 163 -7.73 11.27 -15.30
CA VAL A 163 -7.00 10.42 -14.35
C VAL A 163 -5.53 10.82 -14.29
N GLN A 164 -4.87 11.00 -15.44
CA GLN A 164 -3.46 11.42 -15.51
C GLN A 164 -3.19 12.77 -14.83
N ARG A 165 -4.11 13.74 -14.95
CA ARG A 165 -3.99 15.01 -14.20
C ARG A 165 -4.07 14.78 -12.70
N MET A 166 -4.96 13.90 -12.27
CA MET A 166 -5.06 13.52 -10.87
C MET A 166 -3.80 12.78 -10.40
N GLU A 167 -3.22 11.89 -11.21
CA GLU A 167 -1.94 11.23 -10.91
C GLU A 167 -0.84 12.25 -10.66
N LEU A 168 -0.71 13.29 -11.50
CA LEU A 168 0.27 14.37 -11.30
C LEU A 168 0.03 15.16 -10.00
N MET A 169 -1.22 15.41 -9.64
CA MET A 169 -1.55 16.05 -8.36
C MET A 169 -1.16 15.16 -7.17
N VAL A 170 -1.40 13.85 -7.26
CA VAL A 170 -1.01 12.87 -6.24
C VAL A 170 0.52 12.84 -6.13
N LEU A 171 1.24 12.67 -7.23
CA LEU A 171 2.71 12.69 -7.27
C LEU A 171 3.29 13.96 -6.62
N SER A 172 2.75 15.12 -6.96
CA SER A 172 3.18 16.40 -6.41
C SER A 172 2.93 16.48 -4.91
N THR A 173 1.75 16.04 -4.46
CA THR A 173 1.40 15.97 -3.03
C THR A 173 2.33 15.07 -2.24
N LEU A 174 2.66 13.90 -2.80
CA LEU A 174 3.54 12.92 -2.19
C LEU A 174 5.03 13.30 -2.32
N LYS A 175 5.35 14.44 -2.96
CA LYS A 175 6.72 14.87 -3.28
C LYS A 175 7.51 13.77 -3.99
N TRP A 176 6.82 13.02 -4.86
CA TRP A 176 7.36 11.86 -5.59
C TRP A 176 7.88 10.71 -4.71
N ARG A 177 7.59 10.71 -3.40
CA ARG A 177 7.96 9.64 -2.47
C ARG A 177 6.92 8.52 -2.51
N LEU A 178 7.02 7.67 -3.53
CA LEU A 178 6.10 6.56 -3.81
C LEU A 178 6.49 5.23 -3.18
N ARG A 179 7.69 5.09 -2.60
CA ARG A 179 8.09 3.88 -1.87
C ARG A 179 8.13 4.16 -0.37
N PRO A 180 6.97 4.26 0.31
CA PRO A 180 6.95 4.30 1.76
C PRO A 180 7.39 2.95 2.33
N ILE A 181 7.83 2.93 3.59
CA ILE A 181 7.97 1.69 4.35
C ILE A 181 6.56 1.15 4.63
N THR A 182 6.40 -0.14 4.40
CA THR A 182 5.14 -0.87 4.50
C THR A 182 5.29 -2.07 5.44
N PRO A 183 4.18 -2.65 5.93
CA PRO A 183 4.26 -3.86 6.75
C PRO A 183 4.91 -5.04 6.02
N PHE A 184 4.83 -5.07 4.68
CA PHE A 184 5.40 -6.14 3.86
C PHE A 184 6.92 -6.19 3.95
N ASP A 185 7.58 -5.03 4.12
CA ASP A 185 9.04 -4.93 4.28
C ASP A 185 9.56 -5.66 5.53
N PHE A 186 8.69 -5.92 6.51
CA PHE A 186 9.04 -6.60 7.76
C PHE A 186 8.55 -8.06 7.85
N LEU A 187 7.74 -8.54 6.89
CA LEU A 187 7.11 -9.87 6.98
C LEU A 187 8.14 -10.99 7.06
N HIS A 188 9.12 -10.98 6.16
CA HIS A 188 10.16 -12.02 6.08
C HIS A 188 10.92 -12.12 7.41
N TYR A 189 11.32 -10.98 7.96
CA TYR A 189 12.00 -10.89 9.25
C TYR A 189 11.17 -11.49 10.41
N PHE A 190 9.89 -11.12 10.53
CA PHE A 190 9.06 -11.63 11.62
C PHE A 190 8.69 -13.10 11.49
N ILE A 191 8.49 -13.61 10.26
CA ILE A 191 8.23 -15.02 10.03
C ILE A 191 9.46 -15.85 10.39
N ALA A 192 10.64 -15.48 9.89
CA ALA A 192 11.89 -16.19 10.18
C ALA A 192 12.21 -16.21 11.68
N LYS A 193 11.95 -15.10 12.40
CA LYS A 193 12.09 -15.09 13.86
C LYS A 193 11.16 -16.08 14.56
N LEU A 194 9.90 -16.21 14.12
CA LEU A 194 8.95 -17.14 14.73
C LEU A 194 9.27 -18.61 14.45
N GLU A 195 9.81 -18.92 13.27
CA GLU A 195 10.34 -20.25 12.95
C GLU A 195 11.50 -20.63 13.87
N GLY A 196 12.41 -19.69 14.16
CA GLY A 196 13.51 -19.89 15.11
C GLY A 196 13.07 -20.19 16.55
N PHE A 197 11.84 -19.81 16.94
CA PHE A 197 11.26 -20.13 18.25
C PHE A 197 10.56 -21.50 18.30
N GLY A 198 10.57 -22.28 17.21
CA GLY A 198 9.98 -23.62 17.16
C GLY A 198 8.44 -23.65 17.23
N ASN A 199 7.79 -22.49 17.10
CA ASN A 199 6.35 -22.34 17.22
C ASN A 199 5.61 -22.43 15.88
N PHE A 200 6.33 -22.67 14.78
CA PHE A 200 5.75 -22.74 13.44
C PHE A 200 5.36 -24.17 13.07
N ARG A 201 4.07 -24.49 13.15
CA ARG A 201 3.54 -25.80 12.74
C ARG A 201 3.49 -25.87 11.22
N SER A 202 4.43 -26.55 10.56
CA SER A 202 4.33 -27.21 9.25
C SER A 202 3.47 -26.53 8.14
N GLU A 203 3.31 -25.21 8.14
CA GLU A 203 2.68 -24.47 7.06
C GLU A 203 3.79 -23.98 6.14
N SER A 204 3.54 -24.03 4.83
CA SER A 204 4.47 -23.50 3.84
C SER A 204 4.68 -22.01 4.11
N TYR A 205 5.94 -21.55 4.16
CA TYR A 205 6.33 -20.14 4.30
C TYR A 205 5.48 -19.19 3.45
N ASN A 206 5.19 -19.58 2.21
CA ASN A 206 4.37 -18.81 1.27
C ASN A 206 2.90 -18.68 1.72
N ASN A 207 2.35 -19.69 2.38
CA ASN A 207 1.00 -19.65 2.96
C ASN A 207 0.93 -18.60 4.07
N VAL A 208 1.97 -18.54 4.91
CA VAL A 208 2.09 -17.57 6.01
C VAL A 208 2.14 -16.15 5.48
N ILE A 209 2.98 -15.90 4.48
CA ILE A 209 3.07 -14.59 3.82
C ILE A 209 1.71 -14.22 3.24
N SER A 210 1.05 -15.13 2.54
CA SER A 210 -0.26 -14.89 1.94
C SER A 210 -1.32 -14.52 3.00
N GLN A 211 -1.42 -15.30 4.08
CA GLN A 211 -2.37 -15.03 5.16
C GLN A 211 -2.04 -13.74 5.92
N ALA A 212 -0.77 -13.46 6.18
CA ALA A 212 -0.34 -12.23 6.84
C ALA A 212 -0.64 -11.00 5.94
N SER A 213 -0.46 -11.14 4.64
CA SER A 213 -0.79 -10.13 3.64
C SER A 213 -2.29 -9.82 3.64
N ASP A 214 -3.14 -10.84 3.69
CA ASP A 214 -4.60 -10.66 3.80
C ASP A 214 -5.00 -9.90 5.07
N ILE A 215 -4.37 -10.21 6.22
CA ILE A 215 -4.58 -9.46 7.46
C ILE A 215 -4.13 -8.01 7.31
N ILE A 216 -2.95 -7.76 6.74
CA ILE A 216 -2.45 -6.41 6.46
C ILE A 216 -3.45 -5.63 5.60
N LEU A 217 -3.96 -6.22 4.51
CA LEU A 217 -4.94 -5.56 3.63
C LEU A 217 -6.25 -5.24 4.35
N ARG A 218 -6.68 -6.09 5.30
CA ARG A 218 -7.86 -5.80 6.14
C ARG A 218 -7.64 -4.58 7.02
N THR A 219 -6.42 -4.35 7.52
CA THR A 219 -6.12 -3.16 8.33
C THR A 219 -6.33 -1.85 7.57
N CYS A 220 -6.09 -1.83 6.25
CA CYS A 220 -6.29 -0.65 5.39
C CYS A 220 -7.73 -0.09 5.45
N ARG A 221 -8.72 -0.92 5.77
CA ARG A 221 -10.13 -0.51 5.85
C ARG A 221 -10.42 0.37 7.06
N VAL A 222 -9.59 0.31 8.10
CA VAL A 222 -9.79 0.98 9.38
C VAL A 222 -8.72 2.05 9.60
N MET A 223 -9.12 3.32 9.67
CA MET A 223 -8.18 4.45 9.79
C MET A 223 -7.39 4.47 11.10
N ASP A 224 -7.86 3.80 12.14
CA ASP A 224 -7.16 3.72 13.43
C ASP A 224 -5.82 2.98 13.30
N PHE A 225 -5.67 2.11 12.29
CA PHE A 225 -4.39 1.44 12.03
C PHE A 225 -3.30 2.40 11.55
N LEU A 226 -3.64 3.60 11.09
CA LEU A 226 -2.66 4.64 10.78
C LEU A 226 -1.89 5.13 12.01
N ASP A 227 -2.36 4.84 13.24
CA ASP A 227 -1.65 5.16 14.49
C ASP A 227 -0.58 4.13 14.87
N TYR A 228 -0.38 3.10 14.05
CA TYR A 228 0.60 2.05 14.32
C TYR A 228 1.69 2.07 13.24
N PRO A 229 2.95 1.90 13.63
CA PRO A 229 4.04 1.78 12.68
C PRO A 229 3.86 0.49 11.84
N PRO A 230 4.22 0.51 10.54
CA PRO A 230 4.23 -0.66 9.67
C PRO A 230 4.79 -1.95 10.29
N SER A 231 5.90 -1.89 11.01
CA SER A 231 6.55 -3.00 11.71
C SER A 231 5.66 -3.62 12.79
N ALA A 232 4.89 -2.81 13.51
CA ALA A 232 3.94 -3.29 14.50
C ALA A 232 2.74 -3.98 13.84
N ILE A 233 2.28 -3.46 12.69
CA ILE A 233 1.23 -4.11 11.89
C ILE A 233 1.73 -5.47 11.39
N ALA A 234 2.94 -5.51 10.81
CA ALA A 234 3.55 -6.75 10.33
C ALA A 234 3.69 -7.81 11.42
N ALA A 235 4.30 -7.45 12.56
CA ALA A 235 4.46 -8.35 13.70
C ALA A 235 3.11 -8.87 14.20
N ALA A 236 2.10 -8.00 14.31
CA ALA A 236 0.79 -8.40 14.77
C ALA A 236 0.08 -9.33 13.77
N SER A 237 0.19 -9.06 12.47
CA SER A 237 -0.38 -9.92 11.42
C SER A 237 0.20 -11.34 11.50
N VAL A 238 1.51 -11.48 11.63
CA VAL A 238 2.15 -12.81 11.74
C VAL A 238 1.78 -13.50 13.06
N LEU A 239 1.73 -12.77 14.18
CA LEU A 239 1.32 -13.32 15.49
C LEU A 239 -0.16 -13.70 15.57
N CYS A 240 -1.03 -13.11 14.75
CA CYS A 240 -2.42 -13.53 14.67
C CYS A 240 -2.55 -14.94 14.06
N LEU A 241 -1.63 -15.35 13.19
CA LEU A 241 -1.66 -16.67 12.54
C LEU A 241 -1.25 -17.82 13.47
N THR A 242 -0.51 -17.54 14.54
CA THR A 242 0.04 -18.59 15.41
C THR A 242 -0.91 -19.06 16.52
N ASP A 243 -2.11 -18.47 16.64
CA ASP A 243 -3.22 -18.79 17.57
C ASP A 243 -2.83 -19.16 19.03
N GLN A 244 -1.68 -18.67 19.50
CA GLN A 244 -1.18 -18.90 20.87
C GLN A 244 -1.23 -17.60 21.71
N TYR A 245 -1.54 -17.79 22.99
CA TYR A 245 -1.58 -16.76 24.02
C TYR A 245 -0.27 -15.96 24.06
N VAL A 246 -0.42 -14.63 24.07
CA VAL A 246 0.66 -13.63 24.06
C VAL A 246 1.32 -13.49 25.45
N ASP A 247 1.25 -14.51 26.30
CA ASP A 247 1.74 -14.40 27.69
C ASP A 247 3.27 -14.55 27.81
N GLN A 248 3.99 -14.84 26.72
CA GLN A 248 5.44 -15.11 26.76
C GLN A 248 6.31 -14.12 25.99
N ILE A 249 5.74 -13.17 25.24
CA ILE A 249 6.55 -12.12 24.58
C ILE A 249 6.71 -10.96 25.55
N SER A 250 7.78 -11.01 26.36
CA SER A 250 8.17 -9.94 27.27
C SER A 250 8.65 -8.71 26.49
N GLY A 251 7.95 -7.58 26.62
CA GLY A 251 8.29 -6.29 26.00
C GLY A 251 7.05 -5.48 25.57
N GLY A 252 7.24 -4.19 25.23
CA GLY A 252 6.19 -3.25 24.82
C GLY A 252 5.32 -3.65 23.61
N PHE A 253 5.59 -4.81 23.01
CA PHE A 253 4.80 -5.45 21.96
C PHE A 253 3.45 -5.98 22.45
N HIS A 254 3.32 -6.44 23.70
CA HIS A 254 2.05 -6.97 24.24
C HIS A 254 0.91 -5.95 24.12
N GLN A 255 1.18 -4.68 24.44
CA GLN A 255 0.17 -3.63 24.37
C GLN A 255 -0.19 -3.26 22.92
N ARG A 256 0.74 -3.43 21.97
CA ARG A 256 0.51 -3.17 20.53
C ARG A 256 -0.27 -4.32 19.86
N VAL A 257 0.10 -5.57 20.14
CA VAL A 257 -0.57 -6.79 19.64
C VAL A 257 -2.01 -6.89 20.18
N SER A 258 -2.23 -6.54 21.45
CA SER A 258 -3.58 -6.55 22.04
C SER A 258 -4.54 -5.57 21.35
N ARG A 259 -4.03 -4.43 20.85
CA ARG A 259 -4.82 -3.43 20.12
C ARG A 259 -5.15 -3.87 18.70
N VAL A 260 -4.21 -4.51 18.00
CA VAL A 260 -4.45 -5.07 16.67
C VAL A 260 -5.50 -6.19 16.72
N ARG A 261 -5.40 -7.12 17.68
CA ARG A 261 -6.44 -8.15 17.90
C ARG A 261 -7.80 -7.55 18.26
N LYS A 262 -7.82 -6.45 19.02
CA LYS A 262 -9.08 -5.73 19.34
C LYS A 262 -9.70 -5.10 18.08
N ALA A 263 -8.88 -4.55 17.20
CA ALA A 263 -9.33 -3.95 15.94
C ALA A 263 -9.73 -5.02 14.90
N GLU A 264 -9.10 -6.20 14.91
CA GLU A 264 -9.54 -7.36 14.11
C GLU A 264 -10.93 -7.86 14.55
N LYS A 265 -11.20 -7.93 15.86
CA LYS A 265 -12.54 -8.23 16.38
C LYS A 265 -13.59 -7.17 15.98
N MET A 266 -13.17 -5.93 15.73
CA MET A 266 -14.05 -4.87 15.21
C MET A 266 -14.28 -4.95 13.69
N LEU A 267 -13.46 -5.71 12.96
CA LEU A 267 -13.56 -5.94 11.51
C LEU A 267 -14.44 -7.14 11.14
N GLN A 268 -14.81 -7.99 12.11
CA GLN A 268 -15.82 -9.01 11.91
C GLN A 268 -17.20 -8.32 11.89
N PRO A 269 -18.03 -8.51 10.84
CA PRO A 269 -19.41 -8.05 10.91
C PRO A 269 -20.04 -8.70 12.13
N HIS A 270 -20.73 -7.91 12.95
CA HIS A 270 -21.65 -8.45 13.94
C HIS A 270 -22.63 -9.35 13.18
N GLU A 271 -22.38 -10.65 13.18
CA GLU A 271 -23.45 -11.63 13.06
C GLU A 271 -24.35 -11.34 14.26
N ALA A 272 -25.43 -10.64 13.99
CA ALA A 272 -26.45 -10.37 14.97
C ALA A 272 -27.01 -11.73 15.41
N GLU A 273 -26.63 -12.15 16.61
CA GLU A 273 -27.42 -13.05 17.44
C GLU A 273 -28.79 -12.40 17.67
N ASN A 274 -29.77 -12.82 16.86
CA ASN A 274 -31.16 -13.17 17.20
C ASN A 274 -32.10 -13.00 16.00
#